data_AF-A0A973DXC8-F1
#
_entry.id   AF-A0A973DXC8-F1
#
_cell.length_a   1.000
_cell.length_b   1.000
_cell.length_c   1.000
_cell.angle_alpha   90.00
_cell.angle_beta   90.00
_cell.angle_gamma   90.00
#
_symmetry.space_group_name_H-M   'P 1'
#
loop_
_entity.id
_entity.type
_entity.pdbx_description
1 polymer ?
#
loop_
_entity_poly.entity_id
_entity_poly.type
_entity_poly.pdbx_seq_one_letter_code
_entity_poly.pdbx_strand_id
1 'polypeptide(L)'
;ILFDTITTGNFMGFDVWLDHDQDGTLEFHSNFGNLTLNLSEVGIEDSVMDAGGLGQELKVFRLPSEVIGNSLSFSRRLNVKETGDTPIWISAKTEDGFQAWSTPIYLHR
;
A
#
# COMPACT_ATOMS: atom_id res chain seq x y z
N ILE A 1 -14.90 -15.54 -3.97
CA ILE A 1 -14.62 -14.53 -5.01
C ILE A 1 -13.45 -15.06 -5.84
N LEU A 2 -13.53 -15.05 -7.16
CA LEU A 2 -12.38 -15.37 -8.03
C LEU A 2 -11.85 -14.06 -8.59
N PHE A 3 -10.60 -13.73 -8.27
CA PHE A 3 -9.91 -12.55 -8.75
C PHE A 3 -8.78 -13.00 -9.68
N ASP A 4 -8.86 -12.59 -10.95
CA ASP A 4 -7.88 -12.90 -11.98
C ASP A 4 -7.42 -11.60 -12.62
N THR A 5 -6.11 -11.35 -12.58
CA THR A 5 -5.54 -10.09 -13.05
C THR A 5 -4.07 -10.27 -13.43
N ILE A 6 -3.55 -9.34 -14.23
CA ILE A 6 -2.15 -9.25 -14.62
C ILE A 6 -1.68 -7.83 -14.39
N THR A 7 -0.59 -7.67 -13.65
CA THR A 7 0.13 -6.39 -13.50
C THR A 7 1.55 -6.53 -14.02
N THR A 8 2.05 -5.53 -14.74
CA THR A 8 3.45 -5.45 -15.20
C THR A 8 4.30 -4.57 -14.26
N GLY A 9 3.80 -4.32 -13.05
CA GLY A 9 4.36 -3.40 -12.06
C GLY A 9 3.28 -2.45 -11.55
N ASN A 10 3.43 -1.98 -10.31
CA ASN A 10 2.46 -1.17 -9.55
C ASN A 10 1.36 -1.99 -8.82
N PHE A 11 0.66 -1.35 -7.87
CA PHE A 11 -0.41 -1.98 -7.09
C PHE A 11 -1.57 -2.43 -7.95
N MET A 12 -2.15 -3.57 -7.60
CA MET A 12 -3.41 -4.06 -8.12
C MET A 12 -4.14 -4.82 -7.03
N GLY A 13 -5.46 -4.70 -7.02
CA GLY A 13 -6.30 -5.33 -6.02
C GLY A 13 -7.76 -4.98 -6.23
N PHE A 14 -8.54 -5.21 -5.20
CA PHE A 14 -9.97 -4.94 -5.16
C PHE A 14 -10.38 -4.67 -3.71
N ASP A 15 -11.44 -3.88 -3.56
CA ASP A 15 -12.08 -3.67 -2.27
C ASP A 15 -13.26 -4.64 -2.12
N VAL A 16 -13.47 -5.09 -0.88
CA VAL A 16 -14.60 -5.96 -0.53
C VAL A 16 -15.39 -5.32 0.61
N TRP A 17 -16.68 -5.13 0.37
CA TRP A 17 -17.63 -4.79 1.42
C TRP A 17 -18.25 -6.07 1.96
N LEU A 18 -18.28 -6.21 3.28
CA LEU A 18 -18.82 -7.38 3.98
C LEU A 18 -20.01 -6.94 4.82
N ASP A 19 -21.14 -7.64 4.69
CA ASP A 19 -22.41 -7.28 5.35
C ASP A 19 -22.46 -7.65 6.85
N HIS A 20 -21.52 -8.44 7.36
CA HIS A 20 -21.51 -8.96 8.73
C HIS A 20 -20.16 -8.81 9.43
N ASP A 21 -20.22 -8.78 10.78
CA ASP A 21 -19.12 -8.47 11.69
C ASP A 21 -17.93 -9.45 11.65
N GLN A 22 -16.83 -8.98 12.25
CA GLN A 22 -15.43 -9.33 12.00
C GLN A 22 -14.96 -10.74 12.42
N ASP A 23 -15.85 -11.68 12.71
CA ASP A 23 -15.49 -13.04 13.14
C ASP A 23 -15.24 -14.02 11.98
N GLY A 24 -15.16 -13.51 10.76
CA GLY A 24 -14.83 -14.30 9.57
C GLY A 24 -13.33 -14.52 9.39
N THR A 25 -12.99 -15.53 8.59
CA THR A 25 -11.61 -15.80 8.16
C THR A 25 -11.45 -15.40 6.69
N LEU A 26 -10.41 -14.64 6.38
CA LEU A 26 -9.93 -14.43 5.02
C LEU A 26 -8.88 -15.48 4.69
N GLU A 27 -9.13 -16.25 3.64
CA GLU A 27 -8.17 -17.20 3.06
C GLU A 27 -7.85 -16.77 1.63
N PHE A 28 -6.56 -16.57 1.38
CA PHE A 28 -6.02 -16.28 0.06
C PHE A 28 -5.09 -17.41 -0.36
N HIS A 29 -5.27 -17.86 -1.61
CA HIS A 29 -4.47 -18.90 -2.22
C HIS A 29 -4.00 -18.46 -3.60
N SER A 30 -2.70 -18.60 -3.86
CA SER A 30 -2.10 -18.35 -5.16
C SER A 30 -0.91 -19.27 -5.41
N ASN A 31 -0.41 -19.26 -6.63
CA ASN A 31 0.87 -19.90 -6.99
C ASN A 31 2.09 -19.25 -6.32
N PHE A 32 1.95 -18.07 -5.70
CA PHE A 32 3.02 -17.35 -5.01
C PHE A 32 3.00 -17.54 -3.49
N GLY A 33 1.92 -18.08 -2.93
CA GLY A 33 1.77 -18.29 -1.50
C GLY A 33 0.31 -18.34 -1.04
N ASN A 34 0.15 -18.61 0.25
CA ASN A 34 -1.15 -18.64 0.93
C ASN A 34 -1.12 -17.73 2.15
N LEU A 35 -2.24 -17.07 2.44
CA LEU A 35 -2.42 -16.18 3.59
C LEU A 35 -3.76 -16.49 4.24
N THR A 36 -3.76 -16.69 5.55
CA THR A 36 -4.98 -16.87 6.36
C THR A 36 -4.97 -15.82 7.46
N LEU A 37 -6.04 -15.02 7.54
CA LEU A 37 -6.19 -13.94 8.52
C LEU A 37 -7.57 -14.00 9.16
N ASN A 38 -7.66 -13.72 10.45
CA ASN A 38 -8.93 -13.40 11.07
C ASN A 38 -9.31 -11.96 10.70
N LEU A 39 -10.52 -11.73 10.21
CA LEU A 39 -10.98 -10.40 9.80
C LEU A 39 -11.02 -9.40 10.96
N SER A 40 -11.09 -9.87 12.20
CA SER A 40 -11.01 -9.03 13.41
C SER A 40 -9.61 -8.47 13.67
N GLU A 41 -8.58 -9.11 13.13
CA GLU A 41 -7.19 -8.70 13.27
C GLU A 41 -6.73 -7.75 12.14
N VAL A 42 -7.51 -7.66 11.05
CA VAL A 42 -7.20 -6.78 9.92
C VAL A 42 -7.50 -5.32 10.28
N GLY A 43 -6.44 -4.59 10.60
CA GLY A 43 -6.48 -3.16 10.91
C GLY A 43 -6.10 -2.26 9.72
N ILE A 44 -5.82 -0.99 10.03
CA ILE A 44 -5.31 -0.02 9.04
C ILE A 44 -3.87 -0.31 8.59
N GLU A 45 -3.11 -1.01 9.45
CA GLU A 45 -1.75 -1.44 9.14
C GLU A 45 -1.77 -2.65 8.19
N ASP A 46 -0.79 -2.69 7.29
CA ASP A 46 -0.67 -3.75 6.28
C ASP A 46 -0.43 -5.11 6.96
N SER A 47 -1.31 -6.09 6.71
CA SER A 47 -0.96 -7.50 6.83
C SER A 47 -0.31 -7.96 5.53
N VAL A 48 0.96 -8.34 5.58
CA VAL A 48 1.78 -8.58 4.38
C VAL A 48 2.10 -10.07 4.23
N MET A 49 1.89 -10.59 3.03
CA MET A 49 2.47 -11.86 2.57
C MET A 49 3.53 -11.57 1.52
N ASP A 50 4.77 -11.95 1.80
CA ASP A 50 5.86 -11.92 0.83
C ASP A 50 5.58 -12.94 -0.30
N ALA A 51 5.52 -12.45 -1.54
CA ALA A 51 5.28 -13.25 -2.75
C ALA A 51 6.56 -13.39 -3.60
N GLY A 52 7.71 -12.93 -3.10
CA GLY A 52 9.04 -13.09 -3.71
C GLY A 52 9.30 -12.16 -4.90
N GLY A 53 10.20 -12.59 -5.80
CA GLY A 53 10.52 -11.85 -7.02
C GLY A 53 11.09 -10.45 -6.75
N LEU A 54 10.60 -9.44 -7.49
CA LEU A 54 11.04 -8.04 -7.44
C LEU A 54 10.38 -7.25 -6.28
N GLY A 55 10.33 -7.84 -5.08
CA GLY A 55 9.58 -7.28 -3.95
C GLY A 55 8.07 -7.35 -4.16
N GLN A 56 7.60 -8.43 -4.77
CA GLN A 56 6.16 -8.67 -4.94
C GLN A 56 5.58 -9.08 -3.58
N GLU A 57 4.49 -8.43 -3.20
CA GLU A 57 3.82 -8.65 -1.93
C GLU A 57 2.30 -8.63 -2.14
N LEU A 58 1.57 -9.44 -1.35
CA LEU A 58 0.15 -9.24 -1.13
C LEU A 58 -0.04 -8.48 0.18
N LYS A 59 -0.91 -7.47 0.15
CA LYS A 59 -1.24 -6.67 1.33
C LYS A 59 -2.74 -6.70 1.56
N VAL A 60 -3.12 -6.96 2.80
CA VAL A 60 -4.50 -6.92 3.27
C VAL A 60 -4.58 -5.91 4.40
N PHE A 61 -5.45 -4.92 4.25
CA PHE A 61 -5.68 -3.87 5.23
C PHE A 61 -7.13 -3.41 5.17
N ARG A 62 -7.60 -2.79 6.24
CA ARG A 62 -8.94 -2.23 6.35
C ARG A 62 -8.89 -0.76 6.00
N LEU A 63 -9.72 -0.37 5.03
CA LEU A 63 -9.96 1.04 4.73
C LEU A 63 -10.62 1.72 5.94
N PRO A 64 -10.32 3.01 6.17
CA PRO A 64 -10.96 3.81 7.20
C PRO A 64 -12.49 3.77 7.09
N SER A 65 -13.18 3.69 8.23
CA SER A 65 -14.65 3.72 8.28
C SER A 65 -15.24 5.12 8.06
N GLU A 66 -14.41 6.15 8.16
CA GLU A 66 -14.79 7.54 7.93
C GLU A 66 -14.00 8.11 6.76
N VAL A 67 -14.64 8.98 5.98
CA VAL A 67 -13.99 9.65 4.84
C VAL A 67 -12.81 10.47 5.35
N ILE A 68 -11.61 10.13 4.90
CA ILE A 68 -10.43 10.95 5.13
C ILE A 68 -10.47 12.10 4.12
N GLY A 69 -10.33 13.34 4.60
CA GLY A 69 -10.48 14.53 3.77
C GLY A 69 -9.63 14.51 2.49
N ASN A 70 -9.98 15.35 1.52
CA ASN A 70 -9.37 15.37 0.18
C ASN A 70 -8.01 16.09 0.09
N SER A 71 -7.34 16.34 1.23
CA SER A 71 -6.07 17.05 1.28
C SER A 71 -5.14 16.46 2.34
N LEU A 72 -3.86 16.28 1.98
CA LEU A 72 -2.81 15.85 2.87
C LEU A 72 -1.71 16.92 2.93
N SER A 73 -1.25 17.23 4.14
CA SER A 73 -0.06 18.06 4.37
C SER A 73 0.87 17.34 5.33
N PHE A 74 2.15 17.28 5.00
CA PHE A 74 3.17 16.71 5.87
C PHE A 74 4.44 17.55 5.80
N SER A 75 5.25 17.48 6.86
CA SER A 75 6.57 18.09 6.91
C SER A 75 7.58 17.07 7.41
N ARG A 76 8.75 17.01 6.77
CA ARG A 76 9.81 16.07 7.12
C ARG A 76 11.17 16.73 7.03
N ARG A 77 12.02 16.51 8.05
CA ARG A 77 13.42 16.91 8.01
C ARG A 77 14.22 15.87 7.25
N LEU A 78 15.00 16.30 6.27
CA LEU A 78 15.82 15.45 5.41
C LEU A 78 17.29 15.77 5.59
N ASN A 79 18.14 14.74 5.52
CA ASN A 79 19.58 14.92 5.47
C ASN A 79 19.96 15.29 4.04
N VAL A 80 20.67 16.40 3.88
CA VAL A 80 21.20 16.87 2.59
C VAL A 80 22.70 16.63 2.61
N LYS A 81 23.24 16.15 1.50
CA LYS A 81 24.69 15.95 1.35
C LYS A 81 25.43 17.25 1.61
N GLU A 82 26.65 17.15 2.14
CA GLU A 82 27.51 18.31 2.38
C GLU A 82 28.00 18.95 1.08
N THR A 83 28.09 18.16 -0.01
CA THR A 83 28.50 18.63 -1.34
C THR A 83 27.67 17.97 -2.43
N GLY A 84 27.39 18.73 -3.49
CA GLY A 84 26.74 18.23 -4.71
C GLY A 84 25.23 18.00 -4.53
N ASP A 85 24.67 17.14 -5.38
CA ASP A 85 23.22 16.96 -5.48
C ASP A 85 22.66 15.90 -4.52
N THR A 86 21.62 16.31 -3.80
CA THR A 86 20.72 15.44 -3.02
C THR A 86 19.38 15.34 -3.74
N PRO A 87 19.13 14.27 -4.49
CA PRO A 87 17.83 14.04 -5.10
C PRO A 87 16.82 13.55 -4.05
N ILE A 88 15.62 14.12 -4.10
CA ILE A 88 14.49 13.77 -3.24
C ILE A 88 13.34 13.34 -4.14
N TRP A 89 12.68 12.25 -3.76
CA TRP A 89 11.45 11.80 -4.38
C TRP A 89 10.33 11.87 -3.36
N ILE A 90 9.17 12.31 -3.80
CA ILE A 90 7.94 12.27 -3.03
C ILE A 90 7.01 11.29 -3.74
N SER A 91 6.46 10.35 -3.00
CA SER A 91 5.35 9.52 -3.44
C SER A 91 4.18 9.68 -2.48
N ALA A 92 2.98 9.63 -3.03
CA ALA A 92 1.73 9.61 -2.28
C ALA A 92 0.84 8.50 -2.82
N LYS A 93 0.12 7.85 -1.92
CA LYS A 93 -0.93 6.86 -2.22
C LYS A 93 -2.21 7.34 -1.55
N THR A 94 -3.31 7.39 -2.29
CA THR A 94 -4.64 7.72 -1.78
C THR A 94 -5.37 6.45 -1.32
N GLU A 95 -6.48 6.61 -0.60
CA GLU A 95 -7.22 5.48 -0.04
C GLU A 95 -7.76 4.54 -1.12
N ASP A 96 -8.13 5.08 -2.28
CA ASP A 96 -8.63 4.35 -3.46
C ASP A 96 -7.51 3.76 -4.33
N GLY A 97 -6.27 3.73 -3.82
CA GLY A 97 -5.14 3.08 -4.46
C GLY A 97 -4.46 3.88 -5.57
N PHE A 98 -4.93 5.10 -5.88
CA PHE A 98 -4.21 5.97 -6.80
C PHE A 98 -2.87 6.40 -6.20
N GLN A 99 -1.91 6.61 -7.10
CA GLN A 99 -0.57 7.02 -6.72
C GLN A 99 -0.11 8.21 -7.54
N ALA A 100 0.62 9.08 -6.87
CA ALA A 100 1.33 10.19 -7.47
C ALA A 100 2.78 10.15 -7.03
N TRP A 101 3.68 10.56 -7.92
CA TRP A 101 5.09 10.71 -7.60
C TRP A 101 5.67 11.94 -8.26
N SER A 102 6.67 12.53 -7.62
CA SER A 102 7.49 13.56 -8.22
C SER A 102 8.57 12.95 -9.11
N THR A 103 9.02 13.71 -10.10
CA THR A 103 10.40 13.56 -10.60
C THR A 103 11.39 13.89 -9.46
N PRO A 104 12.68 13.53 -9.56
CA PRO A 104 13.65 13.94 -8.54
C PRO A 104 13.65 15.46 -8.38
N ILE A 105 13.54 15.90 -7.14
CA ILE A 105 13.74 17.28 -6.69
C ILE A 105 15.18 17.37 -6.18
N TYR A 106 16.02 18.17 -6.81
CA TYR A 106 17.44 18.26 -6.47
C TYR A 106 17.69 19.42 -5.50
N LEU A 107 18.30 19.11 -4.35
CA LEU A 107 18.91 20.09 -3.46
C LEU A 107 20.43 20.07 -3.65
N HIS A 108 21.04 21.23 -3.86
CA HIS A 108 22.48 21.37 -4.08
C HIS A 108 23.15 22.15 -2.95
N ARG A 109 24.36 21.76 -2.56
CA ARG A 109 25.26 22.49 -1.65
C ARG A 109 26.66 22.58 -2.21
#